data_AF-A0A2U2CIL1-F1
#
_entry.id   AF-A0A2U2CIL1-F1
#
_cell.length_a   1.000
_cell.length_b   1.000
_cell.length_c   1.000
_cell.angle_alpha   90.00
_cell.angle_beta   90.00
_cell.angle_gamma   90.00
#
_symmetry.space_group_name_H-M   'P 1'
#
loop_
_entity.id
_entity.type
_entity.pdbx_description
1 polymer ?
#
loop_
_entity_poly.entity_id
_entity_poly.type
_entity_poly.pdbx_seq_one_letter_code
_entity_poly.pdbx_strand_id
1 'polypeptide(L)'
;MTEILLTLGALAVLTLVARNFLGFTAQRPAHYAGQQPQFDLRRHLDGPLLCEGVIYGPLGRVNSRFVADMQGRWEGNRGVLDEHFRYSSGETQIRQWRLTLANDGEVRAEADDLADPGRGRQEGAALQLCYRIRLPEKAGGWVLDVTDWMYLTENGTIINRSQFRKFGIKVAELVATMRRVPA
;
A
#
# COMPACT_ATOMS: atom_id res chain seq x y z
N MET A 1 41.85 -0.11 -19.42
CA MET A 1 41.12 -1.06 -18.55
C MET A 1 40.62 -0.38 -17.26
N THR A 2 41.49 0.33 -16.53
CA THR A 2 41.13 1.06 -15.30
C THR A 2 40.06 2.14 -15.50
N GLU A 3 40.17 2.97 -16.54
CA GLU A 3 39.16 4.01 -16.84
C GLU A 3 37.77 3.43 -17.18
N ILE A 4 37.74 2.29 -17.88
CA ILE A 4 36.48 1.59 -18.20
C ILE A 4 35.85 1.05 -16.92
N LEU A 5 36.63 0.44 -16.03
CA LEU A 5 36.16 -0.05 -14.72
C LEU A 5 35.65 1.08 -13.83
N LEU A 6 36.34 2.23 -13.81
CA LEU A 6 35.91 3.41 -13.05
C LEU A 6 34.60 3.99 -13.61
N THR A 7 34.47 4.07 -14.93
CA THR A 7 33.26 4.57 -15.60
C THR A 7 32.06 3.65 -15.34
N LEU A 8 32.26 2.33 -15.46
CA LEU A 8 31.22 1.34 -15.14
C LEU A 8 30.83 1.37 -13.66
N GLY A 9 31.80 1.53 -12.76
CA GLY A 9 31.54 1.70 -11.33
C GLY A 9 30.74 2.95 -11.02
N ALA A 10 31.13 4.09 -11.59
CA ALA A 10 30.41 5.36 -11.43
C ALA A 10 28.97 5.26 -11.98
N LEU A 11 28.77 4.63 -13.14
CA LEU A 11 27.45 4.43 -13.72
C LEU A 11 26.60 3.49 -12.85
N ALA A 12 27.17 2.43 -12.29
CA ALA A 12 26.46 1.52 -11.38
C ALA A 12 25.99 2.24 -10.10
N VAL A 13 26.87 3.06 -9.50
CA VAL A 13 26.52 3.90 -8.35
C VAL A 13 25.43 4.91 -8.70
N LEU A 14 25.57 5.62 -9.82
CA LEU A 14 24.59 6.60 -10.28
C LEU A 14 23.22 5.95 -10.52
N THR A 15 23.20 4.75 -11.11
CA THR A 15 21.96 3.97 -11.32
C THR A 15 21.32 3.55 -10.00
N LEU A 16 22.12 3.12 -9.03
CA LEU A 16 21.64 2.75 -7.69
C LEU A 16 21.05 3.95 -6.95
N VAL A 17 21.69 5.11 -7.04
CA VAL A 17 21.23 6.37 -6.44
C VAL A 17 19.97 6.88 -7.14
N ALA A 18 19.95 6.90 -8.47
CA ALA A 18 18.81 7.36 -9.26
C ALA A 18 17.55 6.53 -8.97
N ARG A 19 17.69 5.24 -8.68
CA ARG A 19 16.57 4.37 -8.26
C ARG A 19 15.88 4.84 -6.98
N ASN A 20 16.56 5.61 -6.11
CA ASN A 20 15.95 6.19 -4.91
C ASN A 20 15.13 7.45 -5.21
N PHE A 21 15.39 8.10 -6.34
CA PHE A 21 14.70 9.33 -6.75
C PHE A 21 13.70 9.12 -7.90
N LEU A 22 13.76 7.97 -8.58
CA LEU A 22 12.93 7.63 -9.71
C LEU A 22 12.11 6.37 -9.41
N GLY A 23 10.80 6.44 -9.66
CA GLY A 23 9.89 5.30 -9.58
C GLY A 23 8.95 5.33 -8.38
N PHE A 24 8.32 4.18 -8.11
CA PHE A 24 7.16 4.09 -7.23
C PHE A 24 7.43 4.56 -5.79
N THR A 25 8.59 4.20 -5.22
CA THR A 25 8.96 4.58 -3.85
C THR A 25 9.40 6.03 -3.70
N ALA A 26 9.65 6.74 -4.81
CA ALA A 26 10.03 8.15 -4.79
C ALA A 26 8.81 9.10 -4.68
N GLN A 27 7.59 8.57 -4.81
CA GLN A 27 6.38 9.34 -4.64
C GLN A 27 6.26 9.92 -3.22
N ARG A 28 5.69 11.12 -3.13
CA ARG A 28 5.45 11.85 -1.88
C ARG A 28 4.03 12.38 -1.87
N PRO A 29 3.35 12.47 -0.71
CA PRO A 29 1.98 13.00 -0.60
C PRO A 29 1.82 14.37 -1.26
N ALA A 30 2.82 15.25 -1.09
CA ALA A 30 2.87 16.57 -1.70
C ALA A 30 2.80 16.60 -3.24
N HIS A 31 3.15 15.50 -3.94
CA HIS A 31 2.99 15.43 -5.40
C HIS A 31 1.51 15.44 -5.82
N TYR A 32 0.61 15.08 -4.90
CA TYR A 32 -0.83 15.01 -5.11
C TYR A 32 -1.58 16.19 -4.48
N ALA A 33 -0.85 17.12 -3.83
CA ALA A 33 -1.44 18.30 -3.22
C ALA A 33 -2.28 19.10 -4.23
N GLY A 34 -3.47 19.53 -3.82
CA GLY A 34 -4.41 20.29 -4.66
C GLY A 34 -5.19 19.47 -5.70
N GLN A 35 -4.86 18.18 -5.89
CA GLN A 35 -5.64 17.32 -6.79
C GLN A 35 -7.01 17.01 -6.19
N GLN A 36 -8.00 16.84 -7.07
CA GLN A 36 -9.38 16.53 -6.74
C GLN A 36 -9.78 15.21 -7.43
N PRO A 37 -10.78 14.48 -6.88
CA PRO A 37 -11.44 14.73 -5.59
C PRO A 37 -10.49 14.51 -4.40
N GLN A 38 -10.72 15.21 -3.29
CA GLN A 38 -9.92 14.98 -2.07
C GLN A 38 -10.23 13.62 -1.44
N PHE A 39 -9.18 12.84 -1.19
CA PHE A 39 -9.24 11.62 -0.43
C PHE A 39 -9.40 11.95 1.06
N ASP A 40 -10.58 11.66 1.60
CA ASP A 40 -10.84 11.62 3.05
C ASP A 40 -11.06 10.18 3.51
N LEU A 41 -10.16 9.66 4.37
CA LEU A 41 -10.25 8.29 4.90
C LEU A 41 -11.59 8.00 5.58
N ARG A 42 -12.09 8.96 6.35
CA ARG A 42 -13.33 8.83 7.13
C ARG A 42 -14.55 8.72 6.25
N ARG A 43 -14.45 9.22 5.01
CA ARG A 43 -15.53 9.17 4.03
C ARG A 43 -15.35 8.02 3.07
N HIS A 44 -14.15 7.76 2.57
CA HIS A 44 -13.97 6.83 1.44
C HIS A 44 -13.73 5.39 1.90
N LEU A 45 -13.31 5.19 3.15
CA LEU A 45 -13.17 3.87 3.78
C LEU A 45 -14.20 3.65 4.90
N ASP A 46 -15.40 4.20 4.76
CA ASP A 46 -16.50 4.03 5.72
C ASP A 46 -17.70 3.32 5.08
N GLY A 47 -18.25 2.32 5.76
CA GLY A 47 -19.30 1.45 5.21
C GLY A 47 -18.76 0.22 4.46
N PRO A 48 -19.64 -0.51 3.73
CA PRO A 48 -19.26 -1.71 3.00
C PRO A 48 -18.48 -1.38 1.72
N LEU A 49 -17.35 -2.04 1.52
CA LEU A 49 -16.56 -1.98 0.29
C LEU A 49 -16.28 -3.38 -0.24
N LEU A 50 -16.24 -3.47 -1.57
CA LEU A 50 -15.71 -4.62 -2.29
C LEU A 50 -14.31 -4.27 -2.78
N CYS A 51 -13.34 -5.11 -2.45
CA CYS A 51 -11.98 -5.01 -2.93
C CYS A 51 -11.63 -6.21 -3.80
N GLU A 52 -10.98 -5.96 -4.93
CA GLU A 52 -10.53 -7.00 -5.84
C GLU A 52 -9.15 -6.65 -6.38
N GLY A 53 -8.25 -7.63 -6.43
CA GLY A 53 -6.86 -7.33 -6.72
C GLY A 53 -6.01 -8.51 -7.13
N VAL A 54 -4.79 -8.16 -7.51
CA VAL A 54 -3.77 -9.06 -8.05
C VAL A 54 -2.47 -8.81 -7.30
N ILE A 55 -1.80 -9.90 -6.92
CA ILE A 55 -0.47 -9.88 -6.31
C ILE A 55 0.53 -10.41 -7.32
N TYR A 56 1.52 -9.59 -7.63
CA TYR A 56 2.64 -9.91 -8.51
C TYR A 56 3.85 -10.35 -7.70
N GLY A 57 4.55 -11.38 -8.19
CA GLY A 57 5.83 -11.81 -7.67
C GLY A 57 6.99 -10.89 -8.07
N PRO A 58 8.22 -11.20 -7.64
CA PRO A 58 9.40 -10.35 -7.88
C PRO A 58 9.75 -10.18 -9.36
N LEU A 59 9.37 -11.17 -10.19
CA LEU A 59 9.58 -11.16 -11.64
C LEU A 59 8.41 -10.52 -12.42
N GLY A 60 7.45 -9.90 -11.74
CA GLY A 60 6.30 -9.23 -12.35
C GLY A 60 5.21 -10.17 -12.89
N ARG A 61 5.32 -11.48 -12.65
CA ARG A 61 4.24 -12.44 -12.95
C ARG A 61 3.17 -12.39 -11.88
N VAL A 62 1.92 -12.62 -12.27
CA VAL A 62 0.82 -12.78 -11.31
C VAL A 62 1.05 -14.05 -10.50
N ASN A 63 1.15 -13.89 -9.18
CA ASN A 63 1.28 -14.99 -8.24
C ASN A 63 -0.08 -15.38 -7.64
N SER A 64 -0.95 -14.42 -7.37
CA SER A 64 -2.27 -14.66 -6.76
C SER A 64 -3.26 -13.57 -7.15
N ARG A 65 -4.55 -13.89 -7.06
CA ARG A 65 -5.67 -12.97 -7.21
C ARG A 65 -6.56 -13.10 -5.98
N PHE A 66 -7.25 -12.03 -5.61
CA PHE A 66 -8.14 -12.05 -4.45
C PHE A 66 -9.37 -11.17 -4.65
N VAL A 67 -10.40 -11.50 -3.88
CA VAL A 67 -11.55 -10.64 -3.62
C VAL A 67 -11.67 -10.51 -2.10
N ALA A 68 -11.96 -9.33 -1.60
CA ALA A 68 -12.18 -9.09 -0.18
C ALA A 68 -13.46 -8.29 0.04
N ASP A 69 -14.28 -8.75 0.97
CA ASP A 69 -15.35 -7.94 1.53
C ASP A 69 -14.76 -7.12 2.68
N MET A 70 -14.99 -5.82 2.66
CA MET A 70 -14.45 -4.90 3.64
C MET A 70 -15.57 -4.12 4.32
N GLN A 71 -15.41 -3.85 5.61
CA GLN A 71 -16.35 -3.03 6.38
C GLN A 71 -15.58 -1.98 7.16
N GLY A 72 -15.71 -0.73 6.71
CA GLY A 72 -15.23 0.43 7.43
C GLY A 72 -16.23 0.90 8.48
N ARG A 73 -15.72 1.35 9.63
CA ARG A 73 -16.48 2.05 10.67
C ARG A 73 -15.63 3.17 11.24
N TRP A 74 -16.14 4.39 11.23
CA TRP A 74 -15.42 5.57 11.74
C TRP A 74 -16.15 6.26 12.89
N GLU A 75 -15.38 6.62 13.91
CA GLU A 75 -15.81 7.41 15.06
C GLU A 75 -14.88 8.63 15.19
N GLY A 76 -15.34 9.78 14.71
CA GLY A 76 -14.54 11.01 14.68
C GLY A 76 -13.29 10.86 13.82
N ASN A 77 -12.13 10.77 14.47
CA ASN A 77 -10.83 10.65 13.79
C ASN A 77 -10.22 9.25 13.85
N ARG A 78 -10.92 8.27 14.43
CA ARG A 78 -10.50 6.86 14.52
C ARG A 78 -11.40 6.00 13.66
N GLY A 79 -10.80 5.02 12.97
CA GLY A 79 -11.51 4.10 12.10
C GLY A 79 -11.04 2.67 12.31
N VAL A 80 -11.97 1.73 12.14
CA VAL A 80 -11.68 0.30 12.02
C VAL A 80 -12.11 -0.14 10.62
N LEU A 81 -11.24 -0.91 9.96
CA LEU A 81 -11.52 -1.49 8.65
C LEU A 81 -11.28 -3.00 8.74
N ASP A 82 -12.38 -3.74 8.78
CA ASP A 82 -12.34 -5.20 8.73
C ASP A 82 -12.25 -5.64 7.27
N GLU A 83 -11.40 -6.62 6.99
CA GLU A 83 -11.12 -7.12 5.65
C GLU A 83 -11.18 -8.65 5.64
N HIS A 84 -12.06 -9.21 4.82
CA HIS A 84 -12.23 -10.66 4.65
C HIS A 84 -11.81 -11.08 3.25
N PHE A 85 -10.56 -11.52 3.11
CA PHE A 85 -9.97 -11.94 1.85
C PHE A 85 -10.31 -13.38 1.49
N ARG A 86 -10.58 -13.60 0.20
CA ARG A 86 -10.66 -14.89 -0.48
C ARG A 86 -9.67 -14.90 -1.64
N TYR A 87 -8.68 -15.77 -1.57
CA TYR A 87 -7.65 -15.91 -2.59
C TYR A 87 -8.04 -16.94 -3.64
N SER A 88 -7.50 -16.80 -4.85
CA SER A 88 -7.70 -17.75 -5.95
C SER A 88 -7.13 -19.15 -5.66
N SER A 89 -6.28 -19.29 -4.63
CA SER A 89 -5.79 -20.57 -4.12
C SER A 89 -6.83 -21.32 -3.27
N GLY A 90 -7.94 -20.67 -2.90
CA GLY A 90 -8.92 -21.19 -1.95
C GLY A 90 -8.64 -20.80 -0.49
N GLU A 91 -7.49 -20.18 -0.21
CA GLU A 91 -7.19 -19.66 1.13
C GLU A 91 -8.07 -18.45 1.47
N THR A 92 -8.37 -18.28 2.77
CA THR A 92 -9.03 -17.10 3.30
C THR A 92 -8.17 -16.43 4.36
N GLN A 93 -8.32 -15.12 4.51
CA GLN A 93 -7.63 -14.34 5.53
C GLN A 93 -8.56 -13.26 6.07
N ILE A 94 -8.51 -13.07 7.38
CA ILE A 94 -9.15 -11.93 8.04
C ILE A 94 -8.04 -10.98 8.48
N ARG A 95 -8.23 -9.70 8.21
CA ARG A 95 -7.35 -8.64 8.67
C ARG A 95 -8.19 -7.47 9.16
N GLN A 96 -7.72 -6.81 10.21
CA GLN A 96 -8.40 -5.64 10.75
C GLN A 96 -7.39 -4.52 10.91
N TRP A 97 -7.62 -3.41 10.22
CA TRP A 97 -6.89 -2.18 10.43
C TRP A 97 -7.56 -1.31 11.49
N ARG A 98 -6.73 -0.67 12.31
CA ARG A 98 -7.09 0.41 13.23
C ARG A 98 -6.35 1.66 12.77
N LEU A 99 -7.09 2.63 12.28
CA LEU A 99 -6.58 3.85 11.65
C LEU A 99 -6.89 5.06 12.55
N THR A 100 -5.95 5.99 12.66
CA THR A 100 -6.17 7.29 13.29
C THR A 100 -5.71 8.38 12.33
N LEU A 101 -6.60 9.33 12.04
CA LEU A 101 -6.33 10.50 11.21
C LEU A 101 -6.09 11.72 12.10
N ALA A 102 -4.99 12.42 11.88
CA ALA A 102 -4.70 13.71 12.49
C ALA A 102 -5.24 14.87 11.63
N ASN A 103 -5.38 16.05 12.23
CA ASN A 103 -5.96 17.22 11.56
C ASN A 103 -5.10 17.75 10.41
N ASP A 104 -3.81 17.44 10.40
CA ASP A 104 -2.85 17.85 9.37
C ASP A 104 -2.72 16.83 8.23
N GLY A 105 -3.54 15.78 8.24
CA GLY A 105 -3.54 14.70 7.26
C GLY A 105 -2.62 13.52 7.60
N GLU A 106 -1.87 13.56 8.70
CA GLU A 106 -1.09 12.39 9.14
C GLU A 106 -2.01 11.22 9.52
N VAL A 107 -1.59 10.02 9.15
CA VAL A 107 -2.31 8.78 9.44
C VAL A 107 -1.42 7.83 10.22
N ARG A 108 -1.95 7.30 11.30
CA ARG A 108 -1.36 6.16 12.03
C ARG A 108 -2.18 4.92 11.75
N ALA A 109 -1.50 3.82 11.41
CA ALA A 109 -2.14 2.57 11.05
C ALA A 109 -1.62 1.41 11.90
N GLU A 110 -2.52 0.62 12.47
CA GLU A 110 -2.18 -0.53 13.31
C GLU A 110 -2.98 -1.74 12.83
N ALA A 111 -2.35 -2.91 12.81
CA ALA A 111 -3.04 -4.20 12.70
C ALA A 111 -2.19 -5.27 13.39
N ASP A 112 -2.75 -6.43 13.64
CA ASP A 112 -2.12 -7.45 14.50
C ASP A 112 -0.92 -8.12 13.84
N ASP A 113 -0.83 -8.03 12.52
CA ASP A 113 0.28 -8.55 11.70
C ASP A 113 1.36 -7.51 11.43
N LEU A 114 1.30 -6.31 12.03
CA LEU A 114 2.35 -5.31 11.91
C LEU A 114 3.42 -5.53 12.99
N ALA A 115 4.68 -5.36 12.61
CA ALA A 115 5.79 -5.34 13.56
C ALA A 115 5.77 -4.10 14.46
N ASP A 116 5.36 -2.96 13.89
CA ASP A 116 5.30 -1.65 14.52
C ASP A 116 4.12 -0.85 13.90
N PRO A 117 3.55 0.15 14.60
CA PRO A 117 2.54 1.04 14.01
C PRO A 117 3.04 1.69 12.71
N GLY A 118 2.26 1.52 11.66
CA GLY A 118 2.45 2.18 10.37
C GLY A 118 2.18 3.67 10.45
N ARG A 119 2.78 4.41 9.52
CA ARG A 119 2.65 5.86 9.36
C ARG A 119 2.26 6.19 7.95
N GLY A 120 1.56 7.29 7.76
CA GLY A 120 1.09 7.70 6.47
C GLY A 120 0.58 9.13 6.45
N ARG A 121 0.08 9.53 5.30
CA ARG A 121 -0.49 10.86 5.09
C ARG A 121 -1.48 10.82 3.94
N GLN A 122 -2.68 11.35 4.17
CA GLN A 122 -3.60 11.68 3.09
C GLN A 122 -3.32 13.11 2.62
N GLU A 123 -3.26 13.32 1.30
CA GLU A 123 -3.05 14.63 0.69
C GLU A 123 -3.62 14.66 -0.73
N GLY A 124 -4.46 15.66 -1.02
CA GLY A 124 -5.18 15.75 -2.29
C GLY A 124 -5.97 14.47 -2.57
N ALA A 125 -5.80 13.89 -3.75
CA ALA A 125 -6.51 12.68 -4.18
C ALA A 125 -5.86 11.35 -3.73
N ALA A 126 -4.88 11.40 -2.82
CA ALA A 126 -4.09 10.21 -2.46
C ALA A 126 -3.92 10.02 -0.94
N LEU A 127 -3.76 8.77 -0.53
CA LEU A 127 -3.24 8.35 0.77
C LEU A 127 -1.98 7.51 0.55
N GLN A 128 -0.92 7.82 1.30
CA GLN A 128 0.23 6.93 1.48
C GLN A 128 0.18 6.28 2.86
N LEU A 129 0.45 4.98 2.94
CA LEU A 129 0.80 4.27 4.16
C LEU A 129 2.17 3.58 4.00
N CYS A 130 2.97 3.62 5.07
CA CYS A 130 4.26 2.97 5.20
C CYS A 130 4.26 2.15 6.48
N TYR A 131 4.44 0.84 6.37
CA TYR A 131 4.37 -0.08 7.50
C TYR A 131 5.23 -1.32 7.28
N ARG A 132 5.41 -2.10 8.35
CA ARG A 132 6.18 -3.35 8.33
C ARG A 132 5.27 -4.51 8.68
N ILE A 133 4.97 -5.35 7.70
CA ILE A 133 4.08 -6.50 7.86
C ILE A 133 4.88 -7.77 8.13
N ARG A 134 4.44 -8.58 9.09
CA ARG A 134 4.96 -9.92 9.35
C ARG A 134 4.10 -10.94 8.61
N LEU A 135 4.72 -11.67 7.70
CA LEU A 135 4.03 -12.76 7.01
C LEU A 135 3.74 -13.92 7.97
N PRO A 136 2.67 -14.71 7.74
CA PRO A 136 2.43 -15.94 8.45
C PRO A 136 3.62 -16.91 8.39
N GLU A 137 3.77 -17.79 9.38
CA GLU A 137 4.86 -18.79 9.43
C GLU A 137 4.90 -19.69 8.19
N LYS A 138 3.73 -20.08 7.66
CA LYS A 138 3.62 -20.86 6.41
C LYS A 138 4.22 -20.14 5.18
N ALA A 139 4.36 -18.82 5.24
CA ALA A 139 4.99 -17.97 4.24
C ALA A 139 6.41 -17.50 4.65
N GLY A 140 6.99 -18.14 5.68
CA GLY A 140 8.37 -17.94 6.14
C GLY A 140 8.54 -16.94 7.28
N GLY A 141 7.47 -16.38 7.86
CA GLY A 141 7.57 -15.51 9.05
C GLY A 141 8.27 -14.16 8.80
N TRP A 142 8.56 -13.84 7.54
CA TRP A 142 9.37 -12.69 7.18
C TRP A 142 8.66 -11.37 7.47
N VAL A 143 9.42 -10.41 8.02
CA VAL A 143 9.00 -9.01 8.05
C VAL A 143 9.38 -8.34 6.73
N LEU A 144 8.40 -7.69 6.10
CA LEU A 144 8.50 -6.95 4.85
C LEU A 144 8.15 -5.48 5.06
N ASP A 145 8.91 -4.59 4.43
CA ASP A 145 8.60 -3.17 4.36
C ASP A 145 7.58 -2.93 3.25
N VAL A 146 6.50 -2.22 3.55
CA VAL A 146 5.43 -1.93 2.61
C VAL A 146 5.32 -0.42 2.41
N THR A 147 5.34 -0.01 1.15
CA THR A 147 4.85 1.32 0.72
C THR A 147 3.55 1.10 -0.02
N ASP A 148 2.50 1.65 0.52
CA ASP A 148 1.14 1.44 0.06
C ASP A 148 0.52 2.78 -0.33
N TRP A 149 -0.02 2.84 -1.53
CA TRP A 149 -0.67 4.02 -2.06
C TRP A 149 -2.10 3.70 -2.43
N MET A 150 -3.01 4.59 -2.03
CA MET A 150 -4.40 4.60 -2.43
C MET A 150 -4.67 5.91 -3.16
N TYR A 151 -5.25 5.81 -4.36
CA TYR A 151 -5.58 6.95 -5.20
C TYR A 151 -7.08 6.96 -5.44
N LEU A 152 -7.76 8.06 -5.09
CA LEU A 152 -9.18 8.23 -5.33
C LEU A 152 -9.40 8.71 -6.77
N THR A 153 -10.19 7.97 -7.54
CA THR A 153 -10.59 8.36 -8.89
C THR A 153 -11.89 9.16 -8.86
N GLU A 154 -12.17 9.90 -9.93
CA GLU A 154 -13.33 10.81 -10.02
C GLU A 154 -14.68 10.12 -9.79
N ASN A 155 -14.79 8.84 -10.15
CA ASN A 155 -16.00 8.03 -9.94
C ASN A 155 -16.10 7.42 -8.53
N GLY A 156 -15.19 7.76 -7.62
CA GLY A 156 -15.20 7.28 -6.23
C GLY A 156 -14.56 5.90 -6.01
N THR A 157 -14.02 5.26 -7.05
CA THR A 157 -13.20 4.06 -6.90
C THR A 157 -11.83 4.44 -6.31
N ILE A 158 -11.31 3.59 -5.43
CA ILE A 158 -9.94 3.74 -4.94
C ILE A 158 -9.08 2.72 -5.68
N ILE A 159 -8.02 3.21 -6.33
CA ILE A 159 -6.97 2.34 -6.87
C ILE A 159 -5.90 2.21 -5.81
N ASN A 160 -5.69 0.98 -5.36
CA ASN A 160 -4.66 0.65 -4.40
C ASN A 160 -3.48 0.00 -5.11
N ARG A 161 -2.27 0.50 -4.84
CA ARG A 161 -1.04 -0.09 -5.31
C ARG A 161 -0.03 -0.12 -4.17
N SER A 162 0.54 -1.28 -3.91
CA SER A 162 1.51 -1.46 -2.83
C SER A 162 2.75 -2.18 -3.32
N GLN A 163 3.92 -1.81 -2.81
CA GLN A 163 5.17 -2.54 -3.03
C GLN A 163 5.71 -3.10 -1.71
N PHE A 164 6.00 -4.39 -1.72
CA PHE A 164 6.56 -5.12 -0.59
C PHE A 164 8.05 -5.34 -0.83
N ARG A 165 8.87 -5.04 0.18
CA ARG A 165 10.32 -5.11 0.09
C ARG A 165 10.91 -5.93 1.23
N LYS A 166 11.95 -6.68 0.88
CA LYS A 166 12.83 -7.36 1.82
C LYS A 166 14.23 -6.80 1.62
N PHE A 167 14.81 -6.20 2.66
CA PHE A 167 16.15 -5.58 2.59
C PHE A 167 16.29 -4.60 1.40
N GLY A 168 15.25 -3.80 1.14
CA GLY A 168 15.21 -2.83 0.02
C GLY A 168 14.92 -3.42 -1.36
N ILE A 169 14.91 -4.75 -1.52
CA ILE A 169 14.61 -5.43 -2.79
C ILE A 169 13.10 -5.66 -2.89
N LYS A 170 12.48 -5.28 -4.02
CA LYS A 170 11.05 -5.52 -4.27
C LYS A 170 10.81 -7.02 -4.43
N VAL A 171 9.98 -7.59 -3.56
CA VAL A 171 9.65 -9.02 -3.56
C VAL A 171 8.21 -9.29 -3.99
N ALA A 172 7.31 -8.32 -3.80
CA ALA A 172 5.95 -8.40 -4.31
C ALA A 172 5.39 -7.01 -4.63
N GLU A 173 4.35 -6.98 -5.45
CA GLU A 173 3.54 -5.79 -5.74
C GLU A 173 2.07 -6.19 -5.71
N LEU A 174 1.23 -5.35 -5.11
CA LEU A 174 -0.22 -5.51 -5.09
C LEU A 174 -0.82 -4.39 -5.92
N VAL A 175 -1.81 -4.73 -6.76
CA VAL A 175 -2.70 -3.77 -7.39
C VAL A 175 -4.13 -4.23 -7.12
N ALA A 176 -4.93 -3.35 -6.55
CA ALA A 176 -6.32 -3.64 -6.23
C ALA A 176 -7.19 -2.42 -6.51
N THR A 177 -8.49 -2.67 -6.62
CA THR A 177 -9.52 -1.64 -6.63
C THR A 177 -10.41 -1.83 -5.41
N MET A 178 -10.82 -0.73 -4.78
CA MET A 178 -11.82 -0.74 -3.72
C MET A 178 -12.98 0.14 -4.15
N ARG A 179 -14.19 -0.39 -4.06
CA ARG A 179 -15.42 0.31 -4.46
C ARG A 179 -16.51 0.09 -3.43
N ARG A 180 -17.37 1.09 -3.24
CA ARG A 180 -18.55 0.95 -2.39
C ARG A 180 -19.46 -0.14 -2.97
N VAL A 181 -20.02 -0.96 -2.09
CA VAL A 181 -21.12 -1.85 -2.46
C VAL A 181 -22.40 -1.00 -2.47
N PRO A 182 -23.11 -0.86 -3.61
CA PRO A 182 -24.42 -0.21 -3.63
C PRO A 182 -25.38 -0.94 -2.71
N ALA A 183 -26.22 -0.19 -2.00
CA ALA A 183 -27.30 -0.74 -1.19
C ALA A 183 -28.36 -1.45 -2.05
#